data_AF-A0A4Y8I8C5-F1
#
_entry.id   AF-A0A4Y8I8C5-F1
#
_cell.length_a   1.000
_cell.length_b   1.000
_cell.length_c   1.000
_cell.angle_alpha   90.00
_cell.angle_beta   90.00
_cell.angle_gamma   90.00
#
_symmetry.space_group_name_H-M   'P 1'
#
loop_
_entity.id
_entity.type
_entity.pdbx_description
1 polymer ?
#
loop_
_entity_poly.entity_id
_entity_poly.type
_entity_poly.pdbx_seq_one_letter_code
_entity_poly.pdbx_strand_id
1 'polypeptide(L)'
;MDCNGYRENLTNYIDNELTTQKNKSMLEHEAICSDCSELKSEIKNILGSVKRMTKVNASEDFETRLYEKLNSHAENSLRDKIMELFESSPVGIKALAAGFAVLMILVSGGYFMYDGISIGNEDGMPALSSPRYIEKNEDNSLDVIEEEATIEDEKIDEEEDDETDLDNPSENEVINE
;
A
#
# COMPACT_ATOMS: atom_id res chain seq x y z
N MET A 1 -21.05 8.40 -23.93
CA MET A 1 -21.67 7.09 -23.62
C MET A 1 -23.18 7.17 -23.72
N ASP A 2 -23.87 6.03 -23.76
CA ASP A 2 -25.34 5.95 -23.65
C ASP A 2 -25.79 5.69 -22.20
N CYS A 3 -27.10 5.74 -21.95
CA CYS A 3 -27.66 5.57 -20.60
C CYS A 3 -27.41 4.18 -20.03
N ASN A 4 -27.36 3.14 -20.87
CA ASN A 4 -27.09 1.77 -20.42
C ASN A 4 -25.64 1.63 -19.95
N GLY A 5 -24.68 2.10 -20.75
CA GLY A 5 -23.27 2.12 -20.36
C GLY A 5 -23.02 2.98 -19.12
N TYR A 6 -23.74 4.10 -18.95
CA TYR A 6 -23.69 4.89 -17.72
C TYR A 6 -24.14 4.07 -16.51
N ARG A 7 -25.32 3.43 -16.59
CA ARG A 7 -25.88 2.61 -15.50
C ARG A 7 -24.98 1.43 -15.13
N GLU A 8 -24.37 0.77 -16.11
CA GLU A 8 -23.43 -0.32 -15.88
C GLU A 8 -22.16 0.12 -15.14
N ASN A 9 -21.71 1.36 -15.35
CA ASN A 9 -20.49 1.89 -14.74
C ASN A 9 -20.79 2.81 -13.53
N LEU A 10 -22.06 3.00 -13.14
CA LEU A 10 -22.45 3.98 -12.13
C LEU A 10 -21.89 3.67 -10.75
N THR A 11 -21.90 2.41 -10.31
CA THR A 11 -21.32 2.02 -9.02
C THR A 11 -19.81 2.28 -9.00
N ASN A 12 -19.09 1.79 -10.01
CA ASN A 12 -17.65 2.00 -10.15
C ASN A 12 -17.32 3.51 -10.23
N TYR A 13 -18.21 4.31 -10.83
CA TYR A 13 -18.07 5.77 -10.88
C TYR A 13 -18.22 6.41 -9.50
N ILE A 14 -19.20 5.97 -8.70
CA ILE A 14 -19.42 6.45 -7.33
C ILE A 14 -18.25 6.06 -6.41
N ASP A 15 -17.69 4.87 -6.60
CA ASP A 15 -16.59 4.32 -5.82
C ASP A 15 -15.20 4.79 -6.30
N ASN A 16 -15.13 5.59 -7.37
CA ASN A 16 -13.92 6.11 -8.01
C ASN A 16 -12.97 5.04 -8.58
N GLU A 17 -13.53 3.93 -9.07
CA GLU A 17 -12.78 2.80 -9.65
C GLU A 17 -12.65 2.90 -11.18
N LEU A 18 -13.22 3.93 -11.81
CA LEU A 18 -13.12 4.16 -13.25
C LEU A 18 -11.81 4.83 -13.65
N THR A 19 -11.34 4.54 -14.87
CA THR A 19 -10.23 5.26 -15.48
C THR A 19 -10.60 6.72 -15.76
N THR A 20 -9.61 7.61 -15.83
CA THR A 20 -9.82 9.04 -16.12
C THR A 20 -10.67 9.30 -17.37
N GLN A 21 -10.44 8.52 -18.45
CA GLN A 21 -11.21 8.65 -19.69
C GLN A 21 -12.69 8.27 -19.48
N LYS A 22 -12.96 7.18 -18.75
CA LYS A 22 -14.34 6.79 -18.44
C LYS A 22 -15.02 7.79 -17.51
N ASN A 23 -14.31 8.29 -16.50
CA ASN A 23 -14.81 9.36 -15.62
C ASN A 23 -15.24 10.60 -16.40
N LYS A 24 -14.42 11.06 -17.35
CA LYS A 24 -14.77 12.19 -18.22
C LYS A 24 -16.05 11.90 -19.02
N SER A 25 -16.15 10.72 -19.61
CA SER A 25 -17.35 10.36 -20.38
C SER A 25 -18.60 10.25 -19.49
N MET A 26 -18.47 9.83 -18.22
CA MET A 26 -19.59 9.81 -17.26
C MET A 26 -20.07 11.23 -16.98
N LEU A 27 -19.13 12.16 -16.72
CA LEU A 27 -19.41 13.58 -16.48
C LEU A 27 -20.09 14.25 -17.69
N GLU A 28 -19.59 13.99 -18.90
CA GLU A 28 -20.19 14.49 -20.14
C GLU A 28 -21.62 14.01 -20.32
N HIS A 29 -21.92 12.74 -19.98
CA HIS A 29 -23.27 12.19 -20.08
C HIS A 29 -24.21 12.77 -19.02
N GLU A 30 -23.73 12.92 -17.78
CA GLU A 30 -24.48 13.50 -16.67
C GLU A 30 -24.88 14.97 -16.91
N ALA A 31 -24.04 15.72 -17.63
CA ALA A 31 -24.34 17.10 -18.01
C ALA A 31 -25.51 17.22 -19.01
N ILE A 32 -25.83 16.15 -19.75
CA ILE A 32 -26.81 16.17 -20.85
C ILE A 32 -28.05 15.33 -20.53
N CYS A 33 -27.94 14.31 -19.68
CA CYS A 33 -29.04 13.41 -19.33
C CYS A 33 -29.51 13.62 -17.88
N SER A 34 -30.67 14.25 -17.72
CA SER A 34 -31.32 14.48 -16.42
C SER A 34 -31.58 13.19 -15.66
N ASP A 35 -32.08 12.15 -16.34
CA ASP A 35 -32.50 10.90 -15.71
C ASP A 35 -31.31 10.17 -15.06
N CYS A 36 -30.16 10.17 -15.74
CA CYS A 36 -28.93 9.57 -15.21
C CYS A 36 -28.34 10.38 -14.05
N SER A 37 -28.44 11.71 -14.12
CA SER A 37 -28.03 12.60 -13.03
C SER A 37 -28.90 12.41 -11.78
N GLU A 38 -30.21 12.32 -11.95
CA GLU A 38 -31.17 12.05 -10.87
C GLU A 38 -30.90 10.68 -10.23
N LEU A 39 -30.73 9.63 -11.04
CA LEU A 39 -30.38 8.30 -10.55
C LEU A 39 -29.11 8.30 -9.68
N LYS A 40 -28.05 9.02 -10.11
CA LYS A 40 -26.83 9.16 -9.30
C LYS A 40 -27.11 9.88 -7.98
N SER A 41 -27.92 10.92 -8.00
CA SER A 41 -28.32 11.67 -6.81
C SER A 41 -29.07 10.78 -5.80
N GLU A 42 -30.04 9.99 -6.28
CA GLU A 42 -30.79 9.04 -5.47
C GLU A 42 -29.87 8.03 -4.77
N ILE A 43 -28.92 7.44 -5.52
CA ILE A 43 -27.97 6.49 -4.95
C ILE A 43 -27.08 7.18 -3.91
N LYS A 44 -26.58 8.40 -4.18
CA LYS A 44 -25.82 9.17 -3.19
C LYS A 44 -26.61 9.47 -1.93
N ASN A 45 -27.91 9.73 -2.04
CA ASN A 45 -28.80 9.95 -0.90
C ASN A 45 -28.98 8.68 -0.05
N ILE A 46 -29.09 7.52 -0.70
CA ILE A 46 -29.12 6.22 -0.03
C ILE A 46 -27.80 5.98 0.70
N LEU A 47 -26.65 6.16 0.04
CA LEU A 47 -25.33 6.03 0.67
C LEU A 47 -25.16 6.98 1.86
N GLY A 48 -25.61 8.23 1.73
CA GLY A 48 -25.60 9.19 2.81
C GLY A 48 -26.44 8.74 4.01
N SER A 49 -27.58 8.10 3.75
CA SER A 49 -28.44 7.55 4.80
C SER A 49 -27.80 6.36 5.51
N VAL A 50 -27.16 5.46 4.77
CA VAL A 50 -26.40 4.34 5.34
C VAL A 50 -25.25 4.85 6.21
N LYS A 51 -24.51 5.87 5.75
CA LYS A 51 -23.40 6.48 6.52
C LYS A 51 -23.85 7.12 7.84
N ARG A 52 -25.11 7.57 7.93
CA ARG A 52 -25.69 8.15 9.15
C ARG A 52 -26.24 7.11 10.13
N MET A 53 -26.27 5.84 9.76
CA MET A 53 -26.70 4.79 10.68
C MET A 53 -25.75 4.71 11.88
N THR A 54 -26.29 4.35 13.04
CA THR A 54 -25.53 4.26 14.29
C THR A 54 -24.32 3.35 14.10
N LYS A 55 -23.13 3.90 14.33
CA LYS A 55 -21.90 3.12 14.29
C LYS A 55 -21.94 2.11 15.43
N VAL A 56 -22.02 0.84 15.08
CA VAL A 56 -21.91 -0.26 16.05
C VAL A 56 -20.43 -0.39 16.39
N ASN A 57 -20.07 -0.12 17.64
CA ASN A 57 -18.73 -0.42 18.12
C ASN A 57 -18.61 -1.93 18.29
N ALA A 58 -17.50 -2.49 17.83
CA ALA A 58 -17.17 -3.87 18.13
C ALA A 58 -16.98 -4.03 19.65
N SER A 59 -17.16 -5.24 20.18
CA SER A 59 -16.84 -5.49 21.60
C SER A 59 -15.37 -5.20 21.86
N GLU A 60 -15.01 -4.81 23.07
CA GLU A 60 -13.62 -4.51 23.46
C GLU A 60 -12.66 -5.67 23.14
N ASP A 61 -13.14 -6.93 23.22
CA ASP A 61 -12.35 -8.13 22.92
C ASP A 61 -12.25 -8.48 21.42
N PHE A 62 -12.89 -7.72 20.54
CA PHE A 62 -13.00 -8.08 19.12
C PHE A 62 -11.63 -8.11 18.45
N GLU A 63 -10.81 -7.08 18.69
CA GLU A 63 -9.46 -7.00 18.12
C GLU A 63 -8.59 -8.14 18.63
N THR A 64 -8.64 -8.45 19.93
CA THR A 64 -7.90 -9.56 20.52
C THR A 64 -8.25 -10.89 19.85
N ARG A 65 -9.55 -11.18 19.69
CA ARG A 65 -10.02 -12.40 19.00
C ARG A 65 -9.67 -12.40 17.52
N LEU A 66 -9.68 -11.24 16.87
CA LEU A 66 -9.29 -11.10 15.47
C LEU A 66 -7.80 -11.43 15.29
N TYR A 67 -6.93 -10.88 16.14
CA TYR A 67 -5.49 -11.15 16.11
C TYR A 67 -5.15 -12.59 16.47
N GLU A 68 -5.79 -13.14 17.49
CA GLU A 68 -5.64 -14.56 17.86
C GLU A 68 -5.99 -15.46 16.67
N LYS A 69 -7.11 -15.16 15.98
CA LYS A 69 -7.51 -15.93 14.80
C LYS A 69 -6.54 -15.75 13.63
N LEU A 70 -6.11 -14.52 13.33
CA LEU A 70 -5.15 -14.25 12.26
C LEU A 70 -3.83 -15.01 12.48
N ASN A 71 -3.31 -14.98 13.71
CA ASN A 71 -2.09 -15.68 14.07
C ASN A 71 -2.27 -17.21 14.07
N SER A 72 -3.42 -17.72 14.54
CA SER A 72 -3.69 -19.16 14.48
C SER A 72 -3.67 -19.71 13.05
N HIS A 73 -4.12 -18.94 12.05
CA HIS A 73 -4.07 -19.36 10.66
C HIS A 73 -2.66 -19.23 10.05
N ALA A 74 -1.90 -18.19 10.43
CA ALA A 74 -0.53 -18.03 9.97
C ALA A 74 0.39 -19.15 10.50
N GLU A 75 0.34 -19.41 11.81
CA GLU A 75 1.20 -20.40 12.46
C GLU A 75 0.87 -21.84 12.08
N ASN A 76 -0.42 -22.18 11.98
CA ASN A 76 -0.82 -23.52 11.54
C ASN A 76 -0.45 -23.76 10.07
N SER A 77 -0.52 -22.75 9.19
CA SER A 77 -0.07 -22.94 7.79
C SER A 77 1.43 -23.21 7.65
N LEU A 78 2.25 -22.63 8.54
CA LEU A 78 3.70 -22.85 8.56
C LEU A 78 4.03 -24.20 9.20
N ARG A 79 3.37 -24.52 10.32
CA ARG A 79 3.53 -25.82 10.99
C ARG A 79 3.09 -26.97 10.09
N ASP A 80 1.94 -26.88 9.42
CA ASP A 80 1.45 -27.93 8.54
C ASP A 80 2.41 -28.17 7.36
N LYS A 81 2.94 -27.09 6.76
CA LYS A 81 3.96 -27.20 5.69
C LYS A 81 5.28 -27.78 6.18
N ILE A 82 5.74 -27.40 7.36
CA ILE A 82 6.97 -27.94 7.96
C ILE A 82 6.76 -29.40 8.35
N MET A 83 5.59 -29.76 8.88
CA MET A 83 5.25 -31.11 9.30
C MET A 83 5.09 -32.04 8.09
N GLU A 84 4.52 -31.57 6.99
CA GLU A 84 4.47 -32.28 5.70
C GLU A 84 5.88 -32.61 5.15
N LEU A 85 6.83 -31.67 5.30
CA LEU A 85 8.22 -31.89 4.92
C LEU A 85 8.96 -32.86 5.86
N PHE A 86 8.54 -32.95 7.13
CA PHE A 86 9.21 -33.78 8.13
C PHE A 86 8.63 -35.20 8.23
N GLU A 87 7.34 -35.37 7.97
CA GLU A 87 6.61 -36.64 8.09
C GLU A 87 6.72 -37.51 6.84
N SER A 88 7.06 -36.93 5.69
CA SER A 88 7.17 -37.63 4.40
C SER A 88 8.50 -38.37 4.15
N SER A 89 9.44 -38.42 5.10
CA SER A 89 10.64 -39.27 4.94
C SER A 89 11.02 -40.07 6.20
N PRO A 90 11.09 -41.43 6.12
CA PRO A 90 11.61 -42.27 7.20
C PRO A 90 13.13 -42.14 7.42
N VAL A 91 13.79 -41.17 6.80
CA VAL A 91 15.25 -40.97 6.80
C VAL A 91 15.68 -39.60 7.36
N GLY A 92 14.74 -38.65 7.54
CA GLY A 92 15.05 -37.23 7.79
C GLY A 92 15.81 -36.91 9.09
N ILE A 93 15.54 -37.61 10.19
CA ILE A 93 16.16 -37.28 11.50
C ILE A 93 17.61 -37.79 11.59
N LYS A 94 17.96 -38.89 10.90
CA LYS A 94 19.31 -39.48 10.96
C LYS A 94 20.33 -38.67 10.14
N ALA A 95 19.90 -38.03 9.06
CA ALA A 95 20.78 -37.20 8.22
C ALA A 95 21.14 -35.86 8.88
N LEU A 96 20.20 -35.22 9.59
CA LEU A 96 20.44 -33.96 10.29
C LEU A 96 21.42 -34.11 11.47
N ALA A 97 21.34 -35.22 12.21
CA ALA A 97 22.26 -35.53 13.30
C ALA A 97 23.71 -35.75 12.80
N ALA A 98 23.87 -36.39 11.64
CA ALA A 98 25.18 -36.57 11.02
C ALA A 98 25.78 -35.22 10.55
N GLY A 99 24.94 -34.33 10.00
CA GLY A 99 25.37 -32.98 9.60
C GLY A 99 25.87 -32.14 10.77
N PHE A 100 25.12 -32.10 11.88
CA PHE A 100 25.54 -31.38 13.09
C PHE A 100 26.83 -31.95 13.71
N ALA A 101 27.01 -33.28 13.68
CA ALA A 101 28.25 -33.90 14.16
C ALA A 101 29.48 -33.49 13.34
N VAL A 102 29.36 -33.44 12.01
CA VAL A 102 30.45 -32.98 11.12
C VAL A 102 30.76 -31.49 11.37
N LEU A 103 29.74 -30.65 11.52
CA LEU A 103 29.93 -29.23 11.81
C LEU A 103 30.62 -29.00 13.16
N MET A 104 30.21 -29.74 14.20
CA MET A 104 30.87 -29.71 15.51
C MET A 104 32.34 -30.17 15.44
N ILE A 105 32.65 -31.20 14.65
CA ILE A 105 34.03 -31.67 14.43
C ILE A 105 34.86 -30.61 13.70
N LEU A 106 34.30 -29.92 12.70
CA LEU A 106 35.02 -28.87 11.97
C LEU A 106 35.24 -27.62 12.83
N VAL A 107 34.25 -27.21 13.63
CA VAL A 107 34.37 -26.06 14.53
C VAL A 107 35.37 -26.34 15.66
N SER A 108 35.28 -27.52 16.30
CA SER A 108 36.23 -27.91 17.36
C SER A 108 37.65 -28.17 16.82
N GLY A 109 37.80 -28.82 15.67
CA GLY A 109 39.10 -29.04 15.02
C GLY A 109 39.73 -27.75 14.49
N GLY A 110 38.92 -26.82 13.97
CA GLY A 110 39.36 -25.49 13.56
C GLY A 110 39.81 -24.62 14.73
N TYR A 111 39.11 -24.70 15.87
CA TYR A 111 39.50 -24.02 17.11
C TYR A 111 40.86 -24.52 17.62
N PHE A 112 41.12 -25.83 17.53
CA PHE A 112 42.38 -26.44 17.94
C PHE A 112 43.58 -26.04 17.06
N MET A 113 43.36 -25.76 15.77
CA MET A 113 44.42 -25.26 14.89
C MET A 113 44.73 -23.77 15.12
N TYR A 114 43.78 -22.98 15.60
CA TYR A 114 43.96 -21.53 15.73
C TYR A 114 44.88 -21.14 16.90
N ASP A 115 44.99 -21.95 17.94
CA ASP A 115 45.92 -21.72 19.06
C ASP A 115 47.35 -22.28 18.82
N GLY A 116 47.62 -22.91 17.67
CA GLY A 116 48.86 -23.66 17.42
C GLY A 116 49.93 -22.99 16.56
N ILE A 117 49.72 -21.77 16.03
CA ILE A 117 50.65 -21.13 15.09
C ILE A 117 51.14 -19.79 15.64
N SER A 118 52.20 -19.82 16.45
CA SER A 118 53.10 -18.66 16.59
C SER A 118 54.22 -18.79 15.54
N ILE A 119 54.10 -18.10 14.41
CA ILE A 119 55.17 -17.97 13.42
C ILE A 119 56.15 -16.90 13.93
N GLY A 120 57.35 -17.35 14.28
CA GLY A 120 58.53 -16.50 14.41
C GLY A 120 59.04 -16.05 13.03
N ASN A 121 59.62 -14.85 13.04
CA ASN A 121 60.09 -14.03 11.92
C ASN A 121 61.22 -14.63 11.05
N GLU A 122 61.48 -13.90 9.93
CA GLU A 122 62.72 -13.83 9.11
C GLU A 122 62.89 -14.98 8.06
N ASP A 123 63.09 -14.79 6.75
CA ASP A 123 63.58 -13.67 5.91
C ASP A 123 63.13 -13.82 4.44
N GLY A 124 63.10 -12.70 3.70
CA GLY A 124 63.44 -12.69 2.26
C GLY A 124 62.28 -12.56 1.26
N MET A 125 61.87 -11.32 0.96
CA MET A 125 61.08 -10.99 -0.23
C MET A 125 61.98 -10.47 -1.36
N PRO A 126 61.90 -11.03 -2.59
CA PRO A 126 62.19 -10.26 -3.79
C PRO A 126 60.93 -9.53 -4.26
N ALA A 127 61.07 -8.22 -4.49
CA ALA A 127 60.01 -7.40 -5.09
C ALA A 127 59.86 -7.71 -6.59
N LEU A 128 58.65 -8.07 -7.03
CA LEU A 128 58.28 -8.09 -8.44
C LEU A 128 56.89 -7.48 -8.66
N SER A 129 56.94 -6.26 -9.20
CA SER A 129 56.00 -5.59 -10.13
C SER A 129 54.51 -5.92 -10.07
N SER A 130 53.76 -4.90 -9.66
CA SER A 130 52.31 -4.74 -9.81
C SER A 130 51.84 -4.80 -11.27
N PRO A 131 50.76 -5.56 -11.58
CA PRO A 131 49.88 -5.29 -12.70
C PRO A 131 48.67 -4.47 -12.25
N ARG A 132 48.33 -3.47 -13.07
CA ARG A 132 47.19 -2.55 -12.99
C ARG A 132 45.89 -3.21 -12.53
N TYR A 133 45.22 -2.55 -11.58
CA TYR A 133 43.80 -2.72 -11.31
C TYR A 133 43.00 -2.19 -12.52
N ILE A 134 42.06 -2.99 -13.01
CA ILE A 134 40.92 -2.48 -13.77
C ILE A 134 39.90 -2.04 -12.72
N GLU A 135 39.70 -0.72 -12.67
CA GLU A 135 38.63 -0.05 -11.96
C GLU A 135 37.30 -0.50 -12.59
N LYS A 136 36.47 -1.18 -11.81
CA LYS A 136 35.09 -1.49 -12.21
C LYS A 136 34.19 -0.54 -11.44
N ASN A 137 33.69 0.45 -12.18
CA ASN A 137 32.73 1.45 -11.71
C ASN A 137 31.52 0.76 -11.07
N GLU A 138 31.21 1.18 -9.84
CA GLU A 138 29.90 1.05 -9.22
C GLU A 138 29.09 2.30 -9.54
N ASP A 139 28.41 2.27 -10.66
CA ASP A 139 27.29 3.16 -10.99
C ASP A 139 26.05 2.30 -11.22
N ASN A 140 25.37 1.97 -10.12
CA ASN A 140 23.96 1.64 -10.15
C ASN A 140 23.29 2.00 -8.82
N SER A 141 23.32 3.30 -8.49
CA SER A 141 22.33 3.89 -7.60
C SER A 141 21.09 4.19 -8.44
N LEU A 142 19.98 3.59 -8.04
CA LEU A 142 18.65 3.91 -8.54
C LEU A 142 18.43 5.42 -8.46
N ASP A 143 18.18 6.05 -9.61
CA ASP A 143 17.61 7.39 -9.65
C ASP A 143 16.21 7.35 -9.05
N VAL A 144 16.12 8.00 -7.90
CA VAL A 144 14.91 8.52 -7.28
C VAL A 144 14.32 9.50 -8.29
N ILE A 145 13.09 9.24 -8.73
CA ILE A 145 12.28 10.24 -9.43
C ILE A 145 11.86 11.26 -8.38
N GLU A 146 12.64 12.33 -8.22
CA GLU A 146 12.16 13.60 -7.67
C GLU A 146 11.35 14.29 -8.77
N GLU A 147 10.03 14.20 -8.67
CA GLU A 147 9.12 15.07 -9.40
C GLU A 147 8.95 16.34 -8.57
N GLU A 148 9.84 17.30 -8.77
CA GLU A 148 9.65 18.68 -8.32
C GLU A 148 8.50 19.29 -9.12
N ALA A 149 7.31 19.34 -8.52
CA ALA A 149 6.24 20.21 -8.98
C ALA A 149 6.57 21.65 -8.56
N THR A 150 7.16 22.41 -9.47
CA THR A 150 7.19 23.87 -9.40
C THR A 150 5.76 24.39 -9.60
N ILE A 151 5.13 24.82 -8.49
CA ILE A 151 3.95 25.69 -8.52
C ILE A 151 4.51 27.10 -8.45
N GLU A 152 4.59 27.79 -9.59
CA GLU A 152 4.71 29.24 -9.61
C GLU A 152 3.30 29.85 -9.55
N ASP A 153 3.16 30.79 -8.63
CA ASP A 153 1.95 31.40 -8.14
C ASP A 153 1.12 32.09 -9.24
N GLU A 154 -0.11 31.62 -9.47
CA GLU A 154 -1.12 32.41 -10.16
C GLU A 154 -1.82 33.31 -9.14
N LYS A 155 -1.48 34.59 -9.25
CA LYS A 155 -1.98 35.76 -8.55
C LYS A 155 -3.51 35.83 -8.60
N ILE A 156 -4.17 35.45 -7.50
CA ILE A 156 -5.57 35.79 -7.24
C ILE A 156 -5.57 37.23 -6.72
N ASP A 157 -5.94 38.17 -7.58
CA ASP A 157 -6.32 39.51 -7.14
C ASP A 157 -7.74 39.41 -6.56
N GLU A 158 -7.82 39.60 -5.25
CA GLU A 158 -9.03 39.92 -4.49
C GLU A 158 -9.51 41.35 -4.82
N GLU A 159 -10.75 41.65 -4.44
CA GLU A 159 -11.48 42.94 -4.50
C GLU A 159 -12.19 43.20 -5.85
N GLU A 160 -13.48 43.54 -5.92
CA GLU A 160 -14.26 44.42 -5.04
C GLU A 160 -15.70 43.93 -4.84
N ASP A 161 -16.16 44.12 -3.60
CA ASP A 161 -17.55 44.25 -3.20
C ASP A 161 -18.22 45.38 -4.01
N ASP A 162 -19.46 45.17 -4.47
CA ASP A 162 -20.37 46.32 -4.64
C ASP A 162 -21.83 45.93 -4.44
N GLU A 163 -22.59 46.96 -4.10
CA GLU A 163 -23.61 46.97 -3.08
C GLU A 163 -24.94 46.27 -3.41
N THR A 164 -25.60 45.97 -2.30
CA THR A 164 -27.03 45.78 -2.10
C THR A 164 -27.94 46.57 -3.03
N ASP A 165 -29.02 45.94 -3.49
CA ASP A 165 -30.27 46.66 -3.67
C ASP A 165 -31.47 45.85 -3.17
N LEU A 166 -32.27 46.59 -2.42
CA LEU A 166 -33.48 46.23 -1.71
C LEU A 166 -34.58 45.83 -2.70
N ASP A 167 -35.40 44.84 -2.35
CA ASP A 167 -36.84 45.01 -2.55
C ASP A 167 -37.67 44.21 -1.55
N ASN A 168 -38.31 44.99 -0.69
CA ASN A 168 -39.33 44.64 0.27
C ASN A 168 -40.69 44.87 -0.38
N PRO A 169 -41.60 43.89 -0.49
CA PRO A 169 -43.00 44.17 -0.67
C PRO A 169 -43.71 44.16 0.69
N SER A 170 -43.98 45.37 1.16
CA SER A 170 -45.01 45.71 2.14
C SER A 170 -46.38 45.13 1.76
N GLU A 171 -47.09 44.67 2.80
CA GLU A 171 -48.51 44.90 3.06
C GLU A 171 -49.53 44.66 1.93
N ASN A 172 -50.43 43.70 2.17
CA ASN A 172 -51.84 43.97 1.89
C ASN A 172 -52.74 43.22 2.88
N GLU A 173 -53.19 43.95 3.89
CA GLU A 173 -54.30 43.63 4.77
C GLU A 173 -55.49 44.49 4.32
N VAL A 174 -56.49 43.92 3.63
CA VAL A 174 -57.85 44.51 3.54
C VAL A 174 -58.92 43.42 3.41
N ILE A 175 -59.45 43.04 4.58
CA ILE A 175 -60.87 42.87 4.99
C ILE A 175 -61.96 43.04 3.90
N ASN A 176 -62.92 42.10 3.79
CA ASN A 176 -64.37 42.36 4.00
C ASN A 176 -65.29 41.17 3.68
N GLU A 177 -66.18 40.92 4.65
CA GLU A 177 -67.51 40.27 4.65
C GLU A 177 -67.67 38.76 4.39
#